data_AF-A0A847HB79-F1
#
_entry.id   AF-A0A847HB79-F1
#
_cell.length_a   1.000
_cell.length_b   1.000
_cell.length_c   1.000
_cell.angle_alpha   90.00
_cell.angle_beta   90.00
_cell.angle_gamma   90.00
#
_symmetry.space_group_name_H-M   'P 1'
#
loop_
_entity.id
_entity.type
_entity.pdbx_description
1 polymer ?
#
loop_
_entity_poly.entity_id
_entity_poly.type
_entity_poly.pdbx_seq_one_letter_code
_entity_poly.pdbx_strand_id
1 'polypeptide(L)' 'APGSRVRALGEVDPPLYAAAAATGSVVLDQPVLADGRRELLPFLLEQAVSVTLHRFGVLRQVGSVRR' A
#
# COMPACT_ATOMS: atom_id res chain seq x y z
N ALA A 1 -10.26 3.32 -11.25
CA ALA A 1 -9.77 2.16 -12.03
C ALA A 1 -10.13 0.88 -11.29
N PRO A 2 -10.17 -0.31 -11.91
CA PRO A 2 -10.28 -1.56 -11.16
C PRO A 2 -9.18 -1.66 -10.09
N GLY A 3 -9.48 -2.23 -8.92
CA GLY A 3 -8.52 -2.37 -7.82
C GLY A 3 -8.10 -1.07 -7.14
N SER A 4 -8.91 0.00 -7.18
CA SER A 4 -8.56 1.28 -6.57
C SER A 4 -8.71 1.27 -5.04
N ARG A 5 -7.97 2.14 -4.35
CA ARG A 5 -8.21 2.49 -2.94
C ARG A 5 -8.89 3.86 -2.89
N VAL A 6 -10.09 3.94 -2.31
CA VAL A 6 -10.86 5.18 -2.16
C VAL A 6 -10.83 5.58 -0.68
N ARG A 7 -10.11 6.65 -0.36
CA ARG A 7 -10.08 7.20 1.01
C ARG A 7 -11.25 8.17 1.20
N ALA A 8 -12.17 7.83 2.09
CA ALA A 8 -13.30 8.70 2.38
C ALA A 8 -12.94 9.79 3.40
N LEU A 9 -13.60 10.93 3.28
CA LEU A 9 -13.56 12.04 4.23
C LEU A 9 -15.00 12.32 4.66
N GLY A 10 -15.33 12.05 5.92
CA GLY A 10 -16.71 12.13 6.39
C GLY A 10 -17.56 10.93 5.96
N GLU A 11 -18.86 11.16 5.76
CA GLU A 11 -19.81 10.10 5.43
C GLU A 11 -19.68 9.60 3.99
N VAL A 12 -20.02 8.32 3.78
CA VAL A 12 -19.95 7.64 2.49
C VAL A 12 -21.35 7.25 2.04
N ASP A 13 -21.68 7.57 0.79
CA ASP A 13 -22.94 7.14 0.17
C ASP A 13 -22.95 5.60 -0.04
N PRO A 14 -23.96 4.86 0.46
CA PRO A 14 -24.00 3.40 0.39
C PRO A 14 -23.75 2.76 -1.00
N PRO A 15 -24.21 3.33 -2.13
CA PRO A 15 -23.93 2.80 -3.47
C PRO A 15 -22.43 2.70 -3.81
N LEU A 16 -21.56 3.50 -3.17
CA LEU A 16 -20.12 3.47 -3.41
C LEU A 16 -19.53 2.10 -3.08
N TYR A 17 -20.03 1.42 -2.03
CA TYR A 17 -19.56 0.09 -1.66
C TYR A 17 -19.87 -0.96 -2.72
N ALA A 18 -21.06 -0.90 -3.33
CA ALA A 18 -21.44 -1.81 -4.40
C ALA A 18 -20.57 -1.60 -5.65
N ALA A 19 -20.29 -0.34 -6.01
CA ALA A 19 -19.38 -0.01 -7.11
C ALA A 19 -17.94 -0.47 -6.83
N ALA A 20 -17.48 -0.32 -5.58
CA ALA A 20 -16.15 -0.79 -5.18
C ALA A 20 -16.04 -2.32 -5.28
N ALA A 21 -17.04 -3.05 -4.77
CA ALA A 21 -17.10 -4.52 -4.87
C ALA A 21 -17.07 -5.01 -6.32
N ALA A 22 -17.84 -4.37 -7.21
CA ALA A 22 -17.90 -4.74 -8.63
C ALA A 22 -16.56 -4.56 -9.37
N THR A 23 -15.64 -3.74 -8.84
CA THR A 23 -14.36 -3.43 -9.48
C THR A 23 -13.15 -3.96 -8.70
N GLY A 24 -13.38 -4.70 -7.62
CA GLY A 24 -12.32 -5.15 -6.70
C GLY A 24 -11.61 -4.00 -5.98
N SER A 25 -12.26 -2.84 -5.89
CA SER A 25 -11.75 -1.67 -5.17
C SER A 25 -12.10 -1.75 -3.68
N VAL A 26 -11.44 -0.94 -2.86
CA VAL A 26 -11.72 -0.82 -1.42
C VAL A 26 -12.08 0.61 -1.06
N VAL A 27 -13.14 0.76 -0.26
CA VAL A 27 -13.49 2.02 0.41
C VAL A 27 -12.87 1.98 1.80
N LEU A 28 -12.10 3.02 2.13
CA LEU A 28 -11.42 3.19 3.40
C LEU A 28 -12.11 4.35 4.13
N ASP A 29 -13.13 4.02 4.92
CA ASP A 29 -14.06 4.94 5.59
C ASP A 29 -13.80 5.14 7.08
N GLN A 30 -12.76 4.49 7.62
CA GLN A 30 -12.32 4.72 8.99
C GLN A 30 -11.95 6.20 9.22
N PRO A 31 -12.03 6.73 10.46
CA PRO A 31 -11.64 8.10 10.74
C PRO A 31 -10.23 8.45 10.23
N VAL A 32 -10.04 9.69 9.78
CA VAL A 32 -8.70 10.19 9.41
C VAL A 32 -7.88 10.38 10.67
N LEU A 33 -6.68 9.79 10.69
CA LEU A 33 -5.78 9.85 11.83
C LEU A 33 -4.72 10.94 11.65
N ALA A 34 -4.44 11.68 12.72
CA ALA A 34 -3.28 12.58 12.76
C ALA A 34 -1.95 11.79 12.79
N ASP A 35 -1.98 10.55 13.28
CA ASP A 35 -0.82 9.66 13.29
C ASP A 35 -0.52 9.12 11.88
N GLY A 36 0.47 9.75 11.23
CA GLY A 36 0.95 9.36 9.91
C GLY A 36 1.45 7.91 9.84
N ARG A 37 1.86 7.29 10.96
CA ARG A 37 2.31 5.89 10.95
C ARG A 37 1.21 4.92 10.51
N ARG A 38 -0.06 5.29 10.76
CA ARG A 38 -1.25 4.56 10.32
C ARG A 38 -1.88 5.19 9.08
N GLU A 39 -2.01 6.53 9.05
CA GLU A 39 -2.72 7.21 7.97
C GLU A 39 -1.99 7.16 6.62
N LEU A 40 -0.68 6.90 6.60
CA LEU A 40 0.07 6.74 5.35
C LEU A 40 -0.10 5.36 4.71
N LEU A 41 -0.54 4.33 5.43
CA LEU A 41 -0.66 2.96 4.88
C LEU A 41 -1.57 2.86 3.64
N PRO A 42 -2.73 3.54 3.57
CA PRO A 42 -3.56 3.59 2.36
C PRO A 42 -2.82 4.10 1.11
N PHE A 43 -1.84 4.97 1.28
CA PHE A 43 -1.14 5.69 0.20
C PHE A 43 0.16 5.01 -0.25
N LEU A 44 0.56 3.93 0.42
CA LEU A 44 1.78 3.20 0.12
C LEU A 44 1.47 1.80 -0.39
N LEU A 45 2.33 1.30 -1.28
CA LEU A 45 2.36 -0.10 -1.67
C LEU A 45 3.59 -0.73 -1.02
N GLU A 46 3.36 -1.69 -0.14
CA GLU A 46 4.44 -2.46 0.46
C GLU A 46 5.11 -3.32 -0.62
N GLN A 47 6.44 -3.39 -0.56
CA GLN A 47 7.22 -4.15 -1.52
C GLN A 47 8.40 -4.83 -0.81
N ALA A 48 8.52 -6.13 -1.03
CA ALA A 48 9.71 -6.88 -0.67
C ALA A 48 10.64 -7.01 -1.88
N VAL A 49 11.91 -6.69 -1.69
CA VAL A 49 12.96 -6.91 -2.70
C VAL A 49 14.05 -7.74 -2.05
N SER A 50 14.27 -8.95 -2.58
CA SER A 50 15.33 -9.83 -2.13
C SER A 50 16.44 -9.87 -3.17
N VAL A 51 17.68 -9.69 -2.72
CA VAL A 51 18.86 -9.64 -3.60
C VAL A 51 19.92 -10.55 -3.03
N THR A 52 20.44 -11.45 -3.86
CA THR A 52 21.60 -12.26 -3.50
C THR A 52 22.84 -11.38 -3.44
N LEU A 53 23.39 -11.21 -2.24
CA LEU A 53 24.57 -10.36 -2.01
C LEU A 53 25.89 -11.08 -2.30
N HIS A 54 25.90 -12.39 -2.51
CA HIS A 54 27.13 -13.13 -2.74
C HIS A 54 27.35 -13.49 -4.20
N ARG A 55 28.62 -13.56 -4.60
CA ARG A 55 29.05 -14.35 -5.75
C ARG A 55 29.99 -15.43 -5.23
N PHE A 56 29.55 -16.69 -5.30
CA PHE A 56 30.28 -17.83 -4.74
C PHE A 56 30.71 -17.63 -3.27
N GLY A 57 29.79 -17.16 -2.41
CA GLY A 57 30.07 -16.94 -0.98
C GLY A 57 30.78 -15.63 -0.63
N VAL A 58 31.36 -14.92 -1.61
CA VAL A 58 31.99 -13.61 -1.37
C VAL A 58 30.92 -12.51 -1.48
N LEU A 59 30.71 -11.76 -0.39
CA LEU A 59 29.74 -10.65 -0.34
C LEU A 59 30.12 -9.50 -1.29
N ARG A 60 29.11 -8.89 -1.89
CA ARG A 60 29.19 -7.77 -2.83
C ARG A 60 28.10 -6.76 -2.48
N GLN A 61 28.40 -5.48 -2.68
CA GLN A 61 27.38 -4.44 -2.66
C GLN A 61 26.60 -4.48 -3.98
N VAL A 62 25.27 -4.58 -3.91
CA VAL A 62 24.40 -4.62 -5.09
C VAL A 62 23.39 -3.47 -5.01
N GLY A 63 23.45 -2.54 -5.96
CA GLY A 63 22.56 -1.38 -6.01
C GLY A 63 22.71 -0.45 -4.79
N SER A 64 21.58 0.17 -4.39
CA SER A 64 21.47 1.00 -3.18
C SER A 64 21.17 0.19 -1.91
N VAL A 65 21.11 -1.14 -2.01
CA VAL A 65 20.84 -2.02 -0.87
C VAL A 65 22.09 -2.04 0.02
N ARG A 66 22.04 -1.28 1.11
CA ARG A 66 23.08 -1.30 2.15
C ARG A 66 22.78 -2.38 3.18
N ARG A 67 23.84 -2.91 3.79
CA ARG A 67 23.76 -3.78 4.96
C ARG A 67 23.47 -2.96 6.21
#